data_AF-A0A0J9UUM0-F1
#
_entry.id   AF-A0A0J9UUM0-F1
#
_cell.length_a   1.000
_cell.length_b   1.000
_cell.length_c   1.000
_cell.angle_alpha   90.00
_cell.angle_beta   90.00
_cell.angle_gamma   90.00
#
_symmetry.space_group_name_H-M   'P 1'
#
loop_
_entity.id
_entity.type
_entity.pdbx_description
1 polymer ?
#
loop_
_entity_poly.entity_id
_entity_poly.type
_entity_poly.pdbx_seq_one_letter_code
_entity_poly.pdbx_strand_id
1 'polypeptide(L)'
;MNCSPDVKKDIYDFFNNIDKYITEVKKIENPTLPNTSLVDCKHFSNQEDLGNKEKAESLCNSFASLNKFLVPIKKEDHLDPCNFLNYWLNSELSQPFFNEDNCISYVYNVMDSHLGSKPDYNSLDCQLYNINKVELNKMNKLYNFYKNYSKLNTIIDSNWKEKKIEILTLSTQCCADYNDVSYLCNVDNENKNPEFCKKLNNFKSKYDNLDKKDVQQGSDFSDHFITLSKCPNNKIITTAVTGTVVGLIPLFGVLYKVIELNIKL
;
A
#
# COMPACT_ATOMS: atom_id res chain seq x y z
N MET A 1 -25.66 -2.16 9.29
CA MET A 1 -25.08 -0.87 9.72
C MET A 1 -24.81 -0.09 8.43
N ASN A 2 -25.33 1.13 8.25
CA ASN A 2 -25.10 1.86 6.98
C ASN A 2 -23.67 2.41 6.96
N CYS A 3 -22.81 1.83 6.12
CA CYS A 3 -21.44 2.27 5.92
C CYS A 3 -21.39 3.34 4.83
N SER A 4 -21.85 4.55 5.13
CA SER A 4 -21.74 5.65 4.16
C SER A 4 -20.28 6.09 4.03
N PRO A 5 -19.73 6.19 2.81
CA PRO A 5 -18.41 6.77 2.61
C PRO A 5 -18.36 8.20 3.12
N ASP A 6 -17.27 8.57 3.79
CA ASP A 6 -17.00 9.95 4.17
C ASP A 6 -15.93 10.54 3.22
N VAL A 7 -16.10 11.81 2.87
CA VAL A 7 -15.19 12.54 1.98
C VAL A 7 -14.50 13.61 2.81
N LYS A 8 -13.39 13.25 3.44
CA LYS A 8 -12.51 14.23 4.08
C LYS A 8 -11.57 14.86 3.06
N LYS A 9 -11.17 16.11 3.28
CA LYS A 9 -10.34 16.88 2.34
C LYS A 9 -8.86 16.45 2.35
N ASP A 10 -8.43 15.81 3.43
CA ASP A 10 -7.04 15.51 3.79
C ASP A 10 -6.69 14.02 3.64
N ILE A 11 -7.55 13.21 2.99
CA ILE A 11 -7.37 11.75 2.88
C ILE A 11 -6.05 11.31 2.24
N TYR A 12 -5.40 12.19 1.48
CA TYR A 12 -4.09 11.94 0.86
C TYR A 12 -2.90 12.43 1.68
N ASP A 13 -3.09 13.14 2.79
CA ASP A 13 -1.97 13.85 3.43
C ASP A 13 -0.91 12.93 4.02
N PHE A 14 -1.28 11.68 4.34
CA PHE A 14 -0.30 10.67 4.71
C PHE A 14 0.75 10.42 3.61
N PHE A 15 0.46 10.71 2.35
CA PHE A 15 1.43 10.58 1.26
C PHE A 15 2.62 11.54 1.39
N ASN A 16 2.50 12.63 2.16
CA ASN A 16 3.61 13.53 2.42
C ASN A 16 4.74 12.82 3.20
N ASN A 17 4.40 11.80 4.00
CA ASN A 17 5.31 11.03 4.85
C ASN A 17 5.31 9.53 4.50
N ILE A 18 4.92 9.18 3.28
CA ILE A 18 4.69 7.80 2.84
C ILE A 18 5.89 6.87 3.02
N ASP A 19 7.10 7.38 2.81
CA ASP A 19 8.34 6.61 2.92
C ASP A 19 8.50 6.02 4.34
N LYS A 20 8.03 6.76 5.35
CA LYS A 20 8.01 6.31 6.74
C LYS A 20 7.02 5.17 6.96
N TYR A 21 5.77 5.33 6.50
CA TYR A 21 4.75 4.29 6.64
C TYR A 21 5.11 3.01 5.88
N ILE A 22 5.67 3.12 4.67
CA ILE A 22 6.18 1.97 3.90
C ILE A 22 7.28 1.24 4.69
N THR A 23 8.15 1.97 5.37
CA THR A 23 9.22 1.38 6.18
C THR A 23 8.66 0.57 7.35
N GLU A 24 7.64 1.08 8.04
CA GLU A 24 6.97 0.34 9.13
C GLU A 24 6.20 -0.89 8.61
N VAL A 25 5.53 -0.75 7.47
CA VAL A 25 4.86 -1.87 6.79
C VAL A 25 5.84 -3.00 6.44
N LYS A 26 7.03 -2.67 5.93
CA LYS A 26 8.03 -3.69 5.59
C LYS A 26 8.44 -4.55 6.79
N LYS A 27 8.39 -4.01 8.01
CA LYS A 27 8.70 -4.74 9.25
C LYS A 27 7.66 -5.79 9.61
N ILE A 28 6.40 -5.59 9.19
CA ILE A 28 5.33 -6.58 9.38
C ILE A 28 5.25 -7.58 8.22
N GLU A 29 5.66 -7.20 7.01
CA GLU A 29 5.75 -8.11 5.85
C GLU A 29 6.92 -9.11 5.97
N ASN A 30 8.07 -8.66 6.47
CA ASN A 30 9.29 -9.48 6.63
C ASN A 30 9.77 -9.43 8.09
N PRO A 31 9.13 -10.18 9.00
CA PRO A 31 9.52 -10.17 10.41
C PRO A 31 10.92 -10.78 10.57
N THR A 32 11.94 -9.93 10.77
CA THR A 32 13.33 -10.36 11.07
C THR A 32 13.51 -10.85 12.51
N LEU A 33 12.57 -10.51 13.40
CA LEU A 33 12.40 -11.13 14.71
C LEU A 33 11.32 -12.20 14.57
N PRO A 34 11.27 -13.26 15.42
CA PRO A 34 9.97 -13.84 15.72
C PRO A 34 9.15 -12.68 16.28
N ASN A 35 8.36 -12.03 15.40
CA ASN A 35 7.38 -11.06 15.82
C ASN A 35 6.58 -11.85 16.84
N THR A 36 6.77 -11.45 18.09
CA THR A 36 6.01 -11.91 19.23
C THR A 36 4.59 -11.98 18.72
N SER A 37 4.04 -13.20 18.63
CA SER A 37 2.62 -13.40 18.50
C SER A 37 2.03 -12.76 19.75
N LEU A 38 1.83 -11.45 19.69
CA LEU A 38 1.62 -10.59 20.85
C LEU A 38 0.15 -10.63 21.24
N VAL A 39 -0.71 -11.18 20.37
CA VAL A 39 -2.15 -11.16 20.56
C VAL A 39 -2.75 -12.44 19.99
N ASP A 40 -3.47 -13.19 20.83
CA ASP A 40 -4.40 -14.20 20.38
C ASP A 40 -5.57 -13.54 19.61
N CYS A 41 -5.42 -13.43 18.29
CA CYS A 41 -6.45 -12.95 17.37
C CYS A 41 -7.42 -14.07 16.92
N LYS A 42 -7.26 -15.30 17.43
CA LYS A 42 -8.18 -16.41 17.14
C LYS A 42 -9.54 -16.19 17.77
N HIS A 43 -9.60 -15.54 18.93
CA HIS A 43 -10.87 -15.17 19.54
C HIS A 43 -11.62 -14.14 18.69
N PHE A 44 -10.91 -13.10 18.22
CA PHE A 44 -11.46 -12.09 17.30
C PHE A 44 -12.05 -12.73 16.03
N SER A 45 -11.29 -13.60 15.36
CA SER A 45 -11.75 -14.25 14.11
C SER A 45 -12.89 -15.25 14.29
N ASN A 46 -13.18 -15.68 15.53
CA ASN A 46 -14.31 -16.55 15.83
C ASN A 46 -15.58 -15.77 16.20
N GLN A 47 -15.44 -14.54 16.69
CA GLN A 47 -16.56 -13.68 17.06
C GLN A 47 -17.03 -12.80 15.91
N GLU A 48 -16.09 -12.31 15.10
CA GLU A 48 -16.38 -11.40 14.00
C GLU A 48 -16.57 -12.14 12.69
N ASP A 49 -17.76 -12.00 12.08
CA ASP A 49 -18.02 -12.48 10.73
C ASP A 49 -17.52 -11.47 9.70
N LEU A 50 -16.20 -11.51 9.45
CA LEU A 50 -15.58 -10.77 8.37
C LEU A 50 -15.48 -11.56 7.06
N GLY A 51 -16.06 -12.77 6.98
CA GLY A 51 -15.86 -13.70 5.89
C GLY A 51 -14.86 -14.80 6.26
N ASN A 52 -13.68 -14.82 5.62
CA ASN A 52 -12.70 -15.87 5.89
C ASN A 52 -12.02 -15.70 7.27
N LYS A 53 -12.22 -16.66 8.18
CA LYS A 53 -11.69 -16.64 9.55
C LYS A 53 -10.16 -16.56 9.64
N GLU A 54 -9.44 -17.33 8.83
CA GLU A 54 -7.97 -17.30 8.84
C GLU A 54 -7.46 -15.92 8.37
N LYS A 55 -8.15 -15.31 7.41
CA LYS A 55 -7.84 -13.94 6.94
C LYS A 55 -8.19 -12.89 7.98
N ALA A 56 -9.30 -13.04 8.69
CA ALA A 56 -9.67 -12.16 9.80
C ALA A 56 -8.65 -12.22 10.96
N GLU A 57 -8.18 -13.43 11.31
CA GLU A 57 -7.12 -13.61 12.32
C GLU A 57 -5.82 -12.93 11.87
N SER A 58 -5.43 -13.17 10.62
CA SER A 58 -4.26 -12.54 10.01
C SER A 58 -4.36 -11.01 9.96
N LEU A 59 -5.53 -10.45 9.66
CA LEU A 59 -5.78 -9.01 9.64
C LEU A 59 -5.57 -8.40 11.02
N CYS A 60 -6.17 -9.00 12.05
CA CYS A 60 -6.00 -8.58 13.45
C CYS A 60 -4.53 -8.62 13.89
N ASN A 61 -3.79 -9.67 13.53
CA ASN A 61 -2.35 -9.79 13.85
C ASN A 61 -1.52 -8.69 13.16
N SER A 62 -1.80 -8.44 11.88
CA SER A 62 -1.14 -7.36 11.12
C SER A 62 -1.50 -5.99 11.67
N PHE A 63 -2.76 -5.76 12.04
CA PHE A 63 -3.22 -4.52 12.67
C PHE A 63 -2.52 -4.28 14.01
N ALA A 64 -2.46 -5.28 14.90
CA ALA A 64 -1.77 -5.19 16.17
C ALA A 64 -0.28 -4.82 16.00
N SER A 65 0.38 -5.47 15.03
CA SER A 65 1.78 -5.23 14.71
C SER A 65 1.99 -3.84 14.11
N LEU A 66 1.14 -3.43 13.17
CA LEU A 66 1.20 -2.10 12.56
C LEU A 66 0.96 -1.00 13.60
N ASN A 67 -0.04 -1.18 14.46
CA ASN A 67 -0.40 -0.24 15.52
C ASN A 67 0.80 0.05 16.44
N LYS A 68 1.57 -0.99 16.81
CA LYS A 68 2.80 -0.83 17.61
C LYS A 68 3.82 0.11 16.95
N PHE A 69 3.89 0.15 15.63
CA PHE A 69 4.77 1.03 14.88
C PHE A 69 4.18 2.42 14.63
N LEU A 70 2.86 2.52 14.49
CA LEU A 70 2.17 3.79 14.27
C LEU A 70 2.04 4.64 15.56
N VAL A 71 1.94 4.02 16.74
CA VAL A 71 1.84 4.75 18.03
C VAL A 71 3.02 5.69 18.26
N PRO A 72 4.29 5.26 18.08
CA PRO A 72 5.43 6.18 18.12
C PRO A 72 5.34 7.31 17.09
N ILE A 73 4.83 7.04 15.88
CA ILE A 73 4.65 8.06 14.84
C ILE A 73 3.67 9.15 15.29
N LYS A 74 2.56 8.76 15.93
CA LYS A 74 1.58 9.72 16.48
C LYS A 74 2.18 10.66 17.53
N LYS A 75 3.24 10.22 18.22
CA LYS A 75 3.93 11.03 19.25
C LYS A 75 4.94 12.01 18.67
N GLU A 76 5.28 11.89 17.38
CA GLU A 76 6.12 12.87 16.71
C GLU A 76 5.28 14.08 16.29
N ASP A 77 5.78 15.27 16.60
CA ASP A 77 5.09 16.52 16.29
C ASP A 77 4.74 16.59 14.78
N HIS A 78 3.47 16.92 14.49
CA HIS A 78 2.92 17.11 13.15
C HIS A 78 2.64 15.86 12.30
N LEU A 79 2.73 14.64 12.84
CA LEU A 79 2.35 13.43 12.12
C LEU A 79 1.07 12.80 12.67
N ASP A 80 0.07 12.67 11.80
CA ASP A 80 -1.14 11.90 12.09
C ASP A 80 -1.15 10.58 11.29
N PRO A 81 -0.91 9.43 11.94
CA PRO A 81 -0.98 8.13 11.27
C PRO A 81 -2.41 7.66 10.98
N CYS A 82 -3.45 8.35 11.48
CA CYS A 82 -4.84 7.90 11.32
C CYS A 82 -5.29 7.88 9.86
N ASN A 83 -4.87 8.86 9.03
CA ASN A 83 -5.19 8.85 7.60
C ASN A 83 -4.51 7.67 6.88
N PHE A 84 -3.27 7.32 7.25
CA PHE A 84 -2.61 6.13 6.74
C PHE A 84 -3.30 4.85 7.20
N LEU A 85 -3.64 4.74 8.49
CA LEU A 85 -4.33 3.58 9.03
C LEU A 85 -5.71 3.39 8.38
N ASN A 86 -6.44 4.48 8.14
CA ASN A 86 -7.71 4.46 7.45
C ASN A 86 -7.54 3.87 6.03
N TYR A 87 -6.58 4.39 5.27
CA TYR A 87 -6.23 3.87 3.95
C TYR A 87 -5.85 2.38 4.00
N TRP A 88 -4.93 2.01 4.91
CA TRP A 88 -4.43 0.65 5.06
C TRP A 88 -5.57 -0.34 5.31
N LEU A 89 -6.44 -0.05 6.28
CA LEU A 89 -7.54 -0.95 6.63
C LEU A 89 -8.59 -1.04 5.51
N ASN A 90 -8.90 0.08 4.83
CA ASN A 90 -9.76 0.06 3.65
C ASN A 90 -9.18 -0.82 2.53
N SER A 91 -7.88 -0.71 2.27
CA SER A 91 -7.19 -1.54 1.29
C SER A 91 -7.26 -3.04 1.66
N GLU A 92 -6.95 -3.38 2.91
CA GLU A 92 -7.01 -4.78 3.37
C GLU A 92 -8.43 -5.35 3.25
N LEU A 93 -9.44 -4.63 3.74
CA LEU A 93 -10.83 -5.08 3.71
C LEU A 93 -11.47 -5.06 2.31
N SER A 94 -10.83 -4.43 1.32
CA SER A 94 -11.28 -4.47 -0.08
C SER A 94 -10.97 -5.78 -0.80
N GLN A 95 -10.20 -6.67 -0.16
CA GLN A 95 -9.82 -7.96 -0.71
C GLN A 95 -11.03 -8.93 -0.78
N PRO A 96 -11.09 -9.82 -1.78
CA PRO A 96 -12.29 -10.62 -2.08
C PRO A 96 -12.64 -11.68 -1.02
N PHE A 97 -11.79 -11.87 -0.02
CA PHE A 97 -12.01 -12.81 1.09
C PHE A 97 -12.69 -12.17 2.31
N PHE A 98 -12.96 -10.87 2.25
CA PHE A 98 -13.75 -10.15 3.25
C PHE A 98 -15.15 -9.80 2.74
N ASN A 99 -16.10 -9.70 3.67
CA ASN A 99 -17.46 -9.27 3.34
C ASN A 99 -17.48 -7.79 2.91
N GLU A 100 -18.11 -7.49 1.77
CA GLU A 100 -18.18 -6.11 1.23
C GLU A 100 -18.98 -5.14 2.13
N ASP A 101 -19.85 -5.67 2.99
CA ASP A 101 -20.71 -4.89 3.88
C ASP A 101 -20.04 -4.45 5.19
N ASN A 102 -18.76 -4.79 5.39
CA ASN A 102 -18.02 -4.43 6.59
C ASN A 102 -17.75 -2.92 6.65
N CYS A 103 -18.30 -2.25 7.67
CA CYS A 103 -17.96 -0.86 7.95
C CYS A 103 -16.54 -0.79 8.53
N ILE A 104 -15.67 0.05 7.95
CA ILE A 104 -14.28 0.19 8.39
C ILE A 104 -14.20 0.63 9.85
N SER A 105 -15.08 1.57 10.25
CA SER A 105 -15.18 2.05 11.62
C SER A 105 -15.56 0.94 12.60
N TYR A 106 -16.48 0.06 12.22
CA TYR A 106 -16.87 -1.09 13.04
C TYR A 106 -15.70 -2.05 13.22
N VAL A 107 -15.09 -2.50 12.12
CA VAL A 107 -13.98 -3.46 12.17
C VAL A 107 -12.81 -2.91 12.99
N TYR A 108 -12.48 -1.63 12.81
CA TYR A 108 -11.47 -0.96 13.61
C TYR A 108 -11.82 -0.94 15.09
N ASN A 109 -13.01 -0.48 15.47
CA ASN A 109 -13.41 -0.38 16.87
C ASN A 109 -13.42 -1.74 17.57
N VAL A 110 -13.84 -2.80 16.89
CA VAL A 110 -13.81 -4.15 17.46
C VAL A 110 -12.38 -4.66 17.62
N MET A 111 -11.52 -4.49 16.60
CA MET A 111 -10.11 -4.86 16.73
C MET A 111 -9.43 -4.06 17.85
N ASP A 112 -9.62 -2.74 17.89
CA ASP A 112 -9.05 -1.85 18.91
C ASP A 112 -9.52 -2.25 20.31
N SER A 113 -10.81 -2.59 20.47
CA SER A 113 -11.38 -3.06 21.75
C SER A 113 -10.84 -4.43 22.16
N HIS A 114 -10.75 -5.38 21.22
CA HIS A 114 -10.18 -6.71 21.47
C HIS A 114 -8.73 -6.59 21.95
N LEU A 115 -7.95 -5.74 21.28
CA LEU A 115 -6.56 -5.48 21.61
C LEU A 115 -6.37 -4.64 22.88
N GLY A 116 -7.31 -3.73 23.19
CA GLY A 116 -7.30 -2.89 24.39
C GLY A 116 -7.26 -3.66 25.71
N SER A 117 -7.65 -4.93 25.70
CA SER A 117 -7.51 -5.83 26.85
C SER A 117 -6.06 -6.28 27.13
N LYS A 118 -5.11 -6.01 26.22
CA LYS A 118 -3.72 -6.49 26.31
C LYS A 118 -2.80 -5.43 26.91
N PRO A 119 -1.89 -5.80 27.82
CA PRO A 119 -1.08 -4.84 28.58
C PRO A 119 -0.12 -4.00 27.72
N ASP A 120 0.34 -4.53 26.59
CA ASP A 120 1.29 -3.84 25.69
C ASP A 120 0.61 -3.09 24.54
N TYR A 121 -0.73 -3.06 24.52
CA TYR A 121 -1.48 -2.37 23.49
C TYR A 121 -1.72 -0.91 23.85
N ASN A 122 -1.48 -0.01 22.91
CA ASN A 122 -1.83 1.39 23.00
C ASN A 122 -2.72 1.74 21.82
N SER A 123 -3.97 2.18 22.08
CA SER A 123 -4.86 2.61 21.01
C SER A 123 -4.32 3.86 20.33
N LEU A 124 -4.49 3.93 19.01
CA LEU A 124 -4.25 5.14 18.25
C LEU A 124 -5.40 6.14 18.33
N ASP A 125 -6.58 5.77 18.87
CA ASP A 125 -7.76 6.63 18.97
C ASP A 125 -8.05 7.36 17.64
N CYS A 126 -8.17 6.58 16.55
CA CYS A 126 -8.41 7.09 15.21
C CYS A 126 -9.88 7.01 14.84
N GLN A 127 -10.39 8.02 14.13
CA GLN A 127 -11.72 7.96 13.53
C GLN A 127 -11.62 7.46 12.09
N LEU A 128 -11.77 6.14 11.91
CA LEU A 128 -11.72 5.50 10.59
C LEU A 128 -13.10 5.51 9.91
N TYR A 129 -13.10 5.50 8.58
CA TYR A 129 -14.30 5.60 7.73
C TYR A 129 -14.10 4.88 6.40
N ASN A 130 -15.20 4.54 5.74
CA ASN A 130 -15.16 3.92 4.43
C ASN A 130 -14.68 4.91 3.36
N ILE A 131 -13.62 4.54 2.64
CA ILE A 131 -13.14 5.24 1.45
C ILE A 131 -13.90 4.66 0.26
N ASN A 132 -14.43 5.53 -0.61
CA ASN A 132 -15.14 5.05 -1.79
C ASN A 132 -14.20 4.24 -2.73
N LYS A 133 -14.73 3.23 -3.42
CA LYS A 133 -13.93 2.28 -4.22
C LYS A 133 -13.06 2.95 -5.28
N VAL A 134 -13.57 4.00 -5.93
CA VAL A 134 -12.83 4.75 -6.97
C VAL A 134 -11.61 5.44 -6.36
N GLU A 135 -11.79 6.06 -5.20
CA GLU A 135 -10.74 6.79 -4.50
C GLU A 135 -9.71 5.87 -3.88
N LEU A 136 -10.15 4.77 -3.27
CA LEU A 136 -9.28 3.72 -2.76
C LEU A 136 -8.40 3.16 -3.88
N ASN A 137 -8.95 2.93 -5.08
CA ASN A 137 -8.18 2.45 -6.22
C ASN A 137 -7.07 3.44 -6.64
N LYS A 138 -7.35 4.75 -6.63
CA LYS A 138 -6.33 5.78 -6.91
C LYS A 138 -5.22 5.76 -5.86
N MET A 139 -5.59 5.67 -4.58
CA MET A 139 -4.62 5.57 -3.48
C MET A 139 -3.78 4.32 -3.58
N ASN A 140 -4.37 3.17 -3.92
CA ASN A 140 -3.68 1.90 -4.06
C ASN A 140 -2.59 1.98 -5.14
N LYS A 141 -2.91 2.57 -6.30
CA LYS A 141 -1.95 2.83 -7.38
C LYS A 141 -0.82 3.75 -6.92
N LEU A 142 -1.17 4.86 -6.25
CA LEU A 142 -0.17 5.79 -5.72
C LEU A 142 0.72 5.16 -4.64
N TYR A 143 0.18 4.33 -3.77
CA TYR A 143 0.95 3.59 -2.77
C TYR A 143 1.93 2.61 -3.41
N ASN A 144 1.49 1.86 -4.42
CA ASN A 144 2.35 0.95 -5.18
C ASN A 144 3.51 1.68 -5.86
N PHE A 145 3.28 2.87 -6.39
CA PHE A 145 4.35 3.72 -6.91
C PHE A 145 5.43 3.98 -5.86
N TYR A 146 5.05 4.44 -4.68
CA TYR A 146 6.01 4.72 -3.60
C TYR A 146 6.70 3.45 -3.09
N LYS A 147 5.97 2.33 -3.01
CA LYS A 147 6.54 1.03 -2.60
C LYS A 147 7.61 0.55 -3.59
N ASN A 148 7.33 0.62 -4.89
CA ASN A 148 8.28 0.24 -5.94
C ASN A 148 9.45 1.22 -6.04
N TYR A 149 9.18 2.53 -5.95
CA TYR A 149 10.22 3.56 -5.87
C TYR A 149 11.17 3.33 -4.70
N SER A 150 10.64 3.02 -3.50
CA SER A 150 11.47 2.74 -2.33
C SER A 150 12.43 1.57 -2.57
N LYS A 151 11.96 0.49 -3.21
CA LYS A 151 12.81 -0.66 -3.59
C LYS A 151 13.86 -0.25 -4.64
N LEU A 152 13.43 0.44 -5.70
CA LEU A 152 14.30 0.95 -6.76
C LEU A 152 15.41 1.81 -6.16
N ASN A 153 15.08 2.82 -5.36
CA ASN A 153 16.05 3.71 -4.77
C ASN A 153 17.08 2.95 -3.91
N THR A 154 16.63 1.98 -3.09
CA THR A 154 17.55 1.13 -2.30
C THR A 154 18.50 0.32 -3.18
N ILE A 155 18.02 -0.27 -4.28
CA ILE A 155 18.85 -1.06 -5.20
C ILE A 155 19.87 -0.16 -5.91
N ILE A 156 19.41 0.99 -6.41
CA ILE A 156 20.23 1.99 -7.11
C ILE A 156 21.38 2.47 -6.22
N ASP A 157 21.11 2.69 -4.93
CA ASP A 157 22.08 3.20 -3.96
C ASP A 157 23.06 2.13 -3.44
N SER A 158 22.79 0.83 -3.65
CA SER A 158 23.59 -0.27 -3.06
C SER A 158 24.36 -1.10 -4.09
N ASN A 159 23.67 -1.82 -4.99
CA ASN A 159 24.32 -2.78 -5.89
C ASN A 159 23.60 -2.94 -7.25
N TRP A 160 23.23 -1.82 -7.86
CA TRP A 160 22.45 -1.81 -9.12
C TRP A 160 23.00 -2.74 -10.21
N LYS A 161 24.32 -2.87 -10.35
CA LYS A 161 24.98 -3.70 -11.36
C LYS A 161 24.60 -5.18 -11.28
N GLU A 162 24.37 -5.68 -10.06
CA GLU A 162 23.98 -7.07 -9.81
C GLU A 162 22.47 -7.28 -9.92
N LYS A 163 21.69 -6.19 -9.90
CA LYS A 163 20.22 -6.21 -9.79
C LYS A 163 19.51 -5.58 -10.99
N LYS A 164 20.17 -5.53 -12.14
CA LYS A 164 19.67 -4.95 -13.39
C LYS A 164 18.27 -5.45 -13.78
N ILE A 165 18.04 -6.76 -13.73
CA ILE A 165 16.73 -7.37 -14.05
C ILE A 165 15.63 -6.91 -13.08
N GLU A 166 15.97 -6.78 -11.80
CA GLU A 166 15.03 -6.30 -10.76
C GLU A 166 14.68 -4.83 -11.00
N ILE A 167 15.65 -3.99 -11.37
CA ILE A 167 15.44 -2.57 -11.72
C ILE A 167 14.50 -2.44 -12.93
N LEU A 168 14.75 -3.23 -13.98
CA LEU A 168 13.90 -3.21 -15.19
C LEU A 168 12.47 -3.65 -14.86
N THR A 169 12.33 -4.69 -14.04
CA THR A 169 11.01 -5.19 -13.62
C THR A 169 10.25 -4.14 -12.82
N LEU A 170 10.89 -3.54 -11.82
CA LEU A 170 10.26 -2.53 -10.96
C LEU A 170 9.92 -1.24 -11.72
N SER A 171 10.80 -0.77 -12.61
CA SER A 171 10.54 0.42 -13.44
C SER A 171 9.43 0.18 -14.47
N THR A 172 9.37 -1.02 -15.07
CA THR A 172 8.27 -1.43 -15.95
C THR A 172 6.92 -1.46 -15.21
N GLN A 173 6.90 -2.00 -13.98
CA GLN A 173 5.70 -1.99 -13.14
C GLN A 173 5.25 -0.56 -12.81
N CYS A 174 6.19 0.33 -12.47
CA CYS A 174 5.88 1.75 -12.27
C CYS A 174 5.26 2.38 -13.52
N CYS A 175 5.75 2.05 -14.72
CA CYS A 175 5.19 2.54 -15.97
C CYS A 175 3.75 2.06 -16.23
N ALA A 176 3.48 0.78 -16.02
CA ALA A 176 2.14 0.23 -16.20
C ALA A 176 1.13 0.95 -15.29
N ASP A 177 1.43 1.01 -13.99
CA ASP A 177 0.56 1.69 -13.03
C ASP A 177 0.45 3.21 -13.33
N TYR A 178 1.52 3.87 -13.78
CA TYR A 178 1.52 5.32 -14.07
C TYR A 178 0.65 5.65 -15.28
N ASN A 179 0.73 4.84 -16.34
CA ASN A 179 -0.13 4.99 -17.50
C ASN A 179 -1.62 4.80 -17.15
N ASP A 180 -1.93 3.91 -16.21
CA ASP A 180 -3.30 3.65 -15.75
C ASP A 180 -3.95 4.86 -15.05
N VAL A 181 -3.17 5.75 -14.43
CA VAL A 181 -3.74 6.85 -13.62
C VAL A 181 -3.35 8.25 -14.08
N SER A 182 -2.30 8.38 -14.88
CA SER A 182 -1.80 9.68 -15.37
C SER A 182 -2.85 10.49 -16.14
N TYR A 183 -3.77 9.81 -16.84
CA TYR A 183 -4.84 10.48 -17.58
C TYR A 183 -5.84 11.22 -16.67
N LEU A 184 -5.93 10.86 -15.39
CA LEU A 184 -6.76 11.55 -14.40
C LEU A 184 -6.24 12.95 -14.06
N CYS A 185 -4.99 13.24 -14.46
CA CYS A 185 -4.27 14.47 -14.17
C CYS A 185 -3.80 15.20 -15.44
N ASN A 186 -4.49 14.97 -16.56
CA ASN A 186 -4.34 15.83 -17.73
C ASN A 186 -5.07 17.17 -17.52
N VAL A 187 -4.83 18.14 -18.40
CA VAL A 187 -5.40 19.51 -18.32
C VAL A 187 -6.92 19.50 -18.08
N ASP A 188 -7.65 18.56 -18.70
CA ASP A 188 -9.10 18.48 -18.62
C ASP A 188 -9.63 17.83 -17.32
N ASN A 189 -8.81 17.06 -16.61
CA ASN A 189 -9.22 16.27 -15.44
C ASN A 189 -8.49 16.63 -14.13
N GLU A 190 -7.42 17.43 -14.19
CA GLU A 190 -6.66 17.85 -13.01
C GLU A 190 -7.57 18.54 -11.97
N ASN A 191 -8.44 19.45 -12.41
CA ASN A 191 -9.39 20.15 -11.54
C ASN A 191 -10.43 19.22 -10.90
N LYS A 192 -10.65 18.00 -11.43
CA LYS A 192 -11.56 17.00 -10.86
C LYS A 192 -10.89 16.14 -9.80
N ASN A 193 -9.55 16.07 -9.80
CA ASN A 193 -8.77 15.24 -8.89
C ASN A 193 -7.58 16.01 -8.28
N PRO A 194 -7.76 17.25 -7.78
CA PRO A 194 -6.65 18.15 -7.49
C PRO A 194 -5.66 17.59 -6.46
N GLU A 195 -6.16 16.97 -5.38
CA GLU A 195 -5.28 16.39 -4.34
C GLU A 195 -4.51 15.17 -4.86
N PHE A 196 -5.19 14.25 -5.56
CA PHE A 196 -4.53 13.10 -6.18
C PHE A 196 -3.45 13.55 -7.17
N CYS A 197 -3.75 14.51 -8.04
CA CYS A 197 -2.81 15.00 -9.04
C CYS A 197 -1.62 15.72 -8.41
N LYS A 198 -1.84 16.48 -7.34
CA LYS A 198 -0.75 17.05 -6.55
C LYS A 198 0.17 15.97 -5.99
N LYS A 199 -0.37 14.89 -5.40
CA LYS A 199 0.47 13.79 -4.88
C LYS A 199 1.17 13.01 -6.01
N LEU A 200 0.50 12.77 -7.14
CA LEU A 200 1.09 12.11 -8.30
C LEU A 200 2.25 12.92 -8.89
N ASN A 201 2.10 14.25 -8.98
CA ASN A 201 3.17 15.14 -9.45
C ASN A 201 4.37 15.17 -8.49
N ASN A 202 4.12 15.11 -7.17
CA ASN A 202 5.17 14.96 -6.16
C ASN A 202 5.91 13.62 -6.33
N PHE A 203 5.18 12.52 -6.56
CA PHE A 203 5.79 11.22 -6.85
C PHE A 203 6.65 11.29 -8.11
N LYS A 204 6.11 11.85 -9.22
CA LYS A 204 6.84 12.00 -10.48
C LYS A 204 8.15 12.75 -10.28
N SER A 205 8.12 13.87 -9.55
CA SER A 205 9.31 14.66 -9.23
C SER A 205 10.34 13.86 -8.41
N LYS A 206 9.91 13.03 -7.45
CA LYS A 206 10.79 12.11 -6.72
C LYS A 206 11.40 11.05 -7.65
N TYR A 207 10.59 10.45 -8.51
CA TYR A 207 11.04 9.41 -9.45
C TYR A 207 12.00 9.96 -10.50
N ASP A 208 11.72 11.14 -11.07
CA ASP A 208 12.59 11.80 -12.05
C ASP A 208 13.95 12.20 -11.43
N ASN A 209 14.06 12.32 -10.10
CA ASN A 209 15.37 12.46 -9.46
C ASN A 209 16.21 11.17 -9.48
N LEU A 210 15.62 9.99 -9.70
CA LEU A 210 16.38 8.77 -9.98
C LEU A 210 17.06 8.82 -11.36
N ASP A 211 16.47 9.52 -12.33
CA ASP A 211 17.07 9.74 -13.66
C ASP A 211 18.39 10.54 -13.55
N LYS A 212 18.50 11.45 -12.58
CA LYS A 212 19.78 12.13 -12.31
C LYS A 212 20.86 11.15 -11.83
N LYS A 213 20.48 10.07 -11.13
CA LYS A 213 21.41 8.98 -10.75
C LYS A 213 21.73 8.10 -11.94
N ASP A 214 20.77 7.84 -12.84
CA ASP A 214 20.99 7.15 -14.13
C ASP A 214 22.11 7.83 -14.93
N VAL A 215 21.99 9.14 -15.16
CA VAL A 215 23.00 9.93 -15.88
C VAL A 215 24.39 9.82 -15.25
N GLN A 216 24.50 9.72 -13.93
CA GLN A 216 25.77 9.53 -13.23
C GLN A 216 26.32 8.10 -13.36
N GLN A 217 25.45 7.09 -13.48
CA GLN A 217 25.82 5.68 -13.54
C GLN A 217 26.16 5.20 -14.96
N GLY A 218 25.73 5.92 -15.99
CA GLY A 218 26.08 5.70 -17.39
C GLY A 218 25.15 4.74 -18.14
N SER A 219 25.41 4.53 -19.43
CA SER A 219 24.49 3.87 -20.37
C SER A 219 24.03 2.46 -19.96
N ASP A 220 24.90 1.69 -19.29
CA ASP A 220 24.58 0.34 -18.82
C ASP A 220 23.46 0.33 -17.76
N PHE A 221 23.30 1.41 -16.98
CA PHE A 221 22.16 1.57 -16.09
C PHE A 221 20.90 1.98 -16.88
N SER A 222 21.03 2.93 -17.81
CA SER A 222 19.93 3.45 -18.63
C SER A 222 19.20 2.36 -19.41
N ASP A 223 19.90 1.30 -19.84
CA ASP A 223 19.31 0.16 -20.54
C ASP A 223 18.35 -0.68 -19.65
N HIS A 224 18.46 -0.54 -18.34
CA HIS A 224 17.73 -1.33 -17.35
C HIS A 224 16.77 -0.50 -16.50
N PHE A 225 16.70 0.82 -16.71
CA PHE A 225 15.83 1.72 -15.96
C PHE A 225 14.95 2.54 -16.91
N ILE A 226 13.63 2.46 -16.71
CA ILE A 226 12.66 3.21 -17.51
C ILE A 226 12.20 4.44 -16.73
N THR A 227 12.49 5.63 -17.25
CA THR A 227 11.96 6.89 -16.69
C THR A 227 10.47 7.05 -16.99
N LEU A 228 9.74 7.77 -16.13
CA LEU A 228 8.29 7.95 -16.32
C LEU A 228 7.93 8.63 -17.65
N SER A 229 8.78 9.55 -18.12
CA SER A 229 8.59 10.22 -19.42
C SER A 229 8.78 9.31 -20.63
N LYS A 230 9.48 8.18 -20.45
CA LYS A 230 9.75 7.17 -21.49
C LYS A 230 8.82 5.97 -21.37
N CYS A 231 7.86 5.98 -20.44
CA CYS A 231 6.90 4.90 -20.32
C CYS A 231 6.15 4.70 -21.64
N PRO A 232 6.09 3.46 -22.16
CA PRO A 232 5.40 3.19 -23.42
C PRO A 232 3.91 3.48 -23.25
N ASN A 233 3.32 4.29 -24.14
CA ASN A 233 1.87 4.54 -24.15
C ASN A 233 1.12 3.27 -24.55
N ASN A 234 0.71 2.46 -23.57
CA ASN A 234 -0.02 1.21 -23.75
C ASN A 234 -1.47 1.39 -24.28
N LYS A 235 -1.96 2.63 -24.37
CA LYS A 235 -3.30 2.95 -24.92
C LYS A 235 -3.47 2.60 -26.41
N ILE A 236 -2.40 2.31 -27.15
CA ILE A 236 -2.47 1.95 -28.58
C ILE A 236 -2.58 0.42 -28.78
N ILE A 237 -2.30 -0.42 -27.77
CA ILE A 237 -2.18 -1.90 -27.95
C ILE A 237 -3.27 -2.71 -27.19
N THR A 238 -4.22 -2.08 -26.49
CA THR A 238 -5.18 -2.77 -25.60
C THR A 238 -6.61 -2.92 -26.16
N THR A 239 -6.78 -3.13 -27.46
CA THR A 239 -8.08 -3.56 -28.04
C THR A 239 -8.24 -5.08 -28.20
N ALA A 240 -7.28 -5.88 -27.77
CA ALA A 240 -7.44 -7.33 -27.72
C ALA A 240 -6.82 -7.90 -26.44
N VAL A 241 -7.63 -8.65 -25.66
CA VAL A 241 -7.25 -9.50 -24.51
C VAL A 241 -6.93 -8.66 -23.24
N THR A 242 -7.61 -8.71 -22.10
CA THR A 242 -8.53 -9.66 -21.46
C THR A 242 -9.36 -8.93 -20.40
N GLY A 243 -10.62 -9.34 -20.24
CA GLY A 243 -11.37 -9.18 -18.99
C GLY A 243 -10.78 -10.07 -17.88
N THR A 244 -9.52 -9.85 -17.54
CA THR A 244 -8.93 -10.34 -16.31
C THR A 244 -9.11 -9.25 -15.29
N VAL A 245 -9.91 -9.53 -14.25
CA VAL A 245 -9.73 -8.90 -12.95
C VAL A 245 -8.26 -9.12 -12.63
N VAL A 246 -7.41 -8.12 -12.91
CA VAL A 246 -6.07 -8.06 -12.34
C VAL A 246 -6.36 -7.86 -10.86
N GLY A 247 -6.48 -8.99 -10.15
CA GLY A 247 -6.65 -9.00 -8.72
C GLY A 247 -5.62 -8.05 -8.16
N LEU A 248 -6.08 -7.08 -7.37
CA LEU A 248 -5.21 -6.27 -6.54
C LEU A 248 -4.29 -7.24 -5.82
N ILE A 249 -3.04 -7.36 -6.28
CA ILE A 249 -1.99 -8.03 -5.52
C ILE A 249 -2.09 -7.36 -4.14
N PRO A 250 -2.23 -8.13 -3.04
CA PRO A 250 -2.30 -7.55 -1.71
C PRO A 250 -1.19 -6.50 -1.57
N LEU A 251 -1.59 -5.23 -1.44
CA LEU A 251 -0.65 -4.09 -1.41
C LEU A 251 0.38 -4.27 -0.31
N PHE A 252 -0.05 -4.98 0.74
CA PHE A 252 0.72 -5.39 1.88
C PHE A 252 0.97 -6.87 1.70
N GLY A 253 2.20 -7.20 1.36
CA GLY A 253 2.71 -8.56 1.30
C GLY A 253 2.79 -9.15 2.69
N VAL A 254 1.67 -9.27 3.39
CA VAL A 254 1.40 -10.48 4.16
C VAL A 254 1.33 -11.59 3.12
N LEU A 255 2.49 -11.89 2.55
CA LEU A 255 2.82 -13.14 1.93
C LEU A 255 2.55 -14.11 3.06
N TYR A 256 1.32 -14.62 3.08
CA TYR A 256 1.09 -15.99 3.52
C TYR A 256 2.22 -16.74 2.87
N LYS A 257 3.20 -17.09 3.68
CA LYS A 257 4.20 -18.09 3.35
C LYS A 257 3.37 -19.14 2.64
N VAL A 258 3.53 -19.24 1.32
CA VAL A 258 3.04 -20.39 0.58
C VAL A 258 3.74 -21.49 1.33
N ILE A 259 3.01 -22.13 2.25
CA ILE A 259 3.48 -23.33 2.94
C ILE A 259 3.94 -24.16 1.77
N GLU A 260 5.24 -24.43 1.75
CA GLU A 260 5.92 -25.12 0.67
C GLU A 260 4.93 -26.07 0.03
N LEU A 261 4.57 -25.80 -1.23
CA LEU A 261 3.98 -26.84 -2.07
C LEU A 261 5.08 -27.90 -2.14
N ASN A 262 5.08 -28.77 -1.14
CA ASN A 262 5.74 -30.06 -1.13
C ASN A 262 5.04 -30.86 -2.22
N ILE A 263 5.34 -30.51 -3.47
CA ILE A 263 5.21 -31.40 -4.60
C ILE A 263 6.26 -32.46 -4.30
N LYS A 264 5.83 -33.49 -3.56
CA LYS A 264 6.51 -34.76 -3.58
C LYS A 264 6.45 -35.25 -5.02
N LEU A 265 7.57 -35.11 -5.73
CA LEU A 265 7.89 -35.92 -6.90
C LEU A 265 7.99 -37.38 -6.49
#